data_AF-A0A8H6L5F2-F1
#
_entry.id   AF-A0A8H6L5F2-F1
#
_cell.length_a   1.000
_cell.length_b   1.000
_cell.length_c   1.000
_cell.angle_alpha   90.00
_cell.angle_beta   90.00
_cell.angle_gamma   90.00
#
_symmetry.space_group_name_H-M   'P 1'
#
loop_
_entity.id
_entity.type
_entity.pdbx_description
1 polymer ?
#
loop_
_entity_poly.entity_id
_entity_poly.type
_entity_poly.pdbx_seq_one_letter_code
_entity_poly.pdbx_strand_id
1 'polypeptide(L)'
;MDLTVCLITQILTLGVPLNEVNEQGQTLLNGFLNLPDGPWYDQGICESLASSVTQLIDVGAELVTINRRGQNIHADAVLSLPPPIYLRHTFTSIIDIAEGSPKSLRRNEITMKFLYYTALLCNDICLAVARKSEVDLQRALAVSPRAINETNNMSQTALHLAVEWPAGMRILLEAGADPIHVLGNADCSLLDYSHSPILKDAIRIGEDCRGKQTLIAEGKMVTDLVVDLVIDRRQRLRDLATRLLPISALTHFYPLGDHDSFLPDEKASRLFSALVHHGIPVLSALDPGRDRTTVYHQIEVSSRIAERLWKAEFRDIDGRDCFGLTPLMYMRSDAHSKHSINIRLECVAWFLNKGADLYAKQDLDLYFEREKRDIRSGSRQLLSATSLQFLAYELGFALGGVFIYISRWNKHDMPLRMMLSETSRRVLEQVVMDNVSDDCECACSKGGCKALTLITKSYIWRLGVDYKFQQLANLWADTMDICNPLKYSEFLRLITFKELGLTHTCYHHEHRRDREWEWEYSLFSRIRDQAEIDEIQDVEAADLRKLEELLEEFEVKRIEFDLPFLDFLREYWRPRMEEVLHEGDLDKEALREIGVTVYYE
;
A
#
# COMPACT_ATOMS: atom_id res chain seq x y z
N MET A 1 -6.69 -30.77 20.21
CA MET A 1 -5.34 -30.60 20.77
C MET A 1 -4.69 -31.96 21.08
N ASP A 2 -5.26 -32.81 21.93
CA ASP A 2 -4.66 -34.10 22.31
C ASP A 2 -4.61 -35.16 21.19
N LEU A 3 -5.46 -35.03 20.16
CA LEU A 3 -5.56 -36.00 19.08
C LEU A 3 -4.32 -36.07 18.19
N THR A 4 -3.71 -34.93 17.83
CA THR A 4 -2.56 -34.91 16.90
C THR A 4 -1.29 -35.48 17.52
N VAL A 5 -1.01 -35.13 18.78
CA VAL A 5 0.13 -35.66 19.55
C VAL A 5 -0.06 -37.15 19.85
N CYS A 6 -1.29 -37.58 20.18
CA CYS A 6 -1.61 -39.01 20.34
C CYS A 6 -1.43 -39.77 19.03
N LEU A 7 -1.85 -39.20 17.90
CA LEU A 7 -1.75 -39.83 16.59
C LEU A 7 -0.30 -40.05 16.17
N ILE A 8 0.59 -39.07 16.38
CA ILE A 8 2.02 -39.23 16.06
C ILE A 8 2.69 -40.23 16.97
N THR A 9 2.43 -40.15 18.28
CA THR A 9 2.95 -41.15 19.22
C THR A 9 2.51 -42.57 18.81
N GLN A 10 1.25 -42.74 18.38
CA GLN A 10 0.74 -44.01 17.86
C GLN A 10 1.41 -44.42 16.54
N ILE A 11 1.56 -43.51 15.59
CA ILE A 11 2.24 -43.77 14.30
C ILE A 11 3.70 -44.22 14.53
N LEU A 12 4.40 -43.56 15.45
CA LEU A 12 5.76 -43.93 15.85
C LEU A 12 5.80 -45.29 16.55
N THR A 13 4.84 -45.56 17.44
CA THR A 13 4.73 -46.85 18.15
C THR A 13 4.41 -48.01 17.20
N LEU A 14 3.68 -47.74 16.12
CA LEU A 14 3.33 -48.73 15.10
C LEU A 14 4.45 -49.00 14.08
N GLY A 15 5.59 -48.31 14.19
CA GLY A 15 6.76 -48.53 13.32
C GLY A 15 6.51 -48.14 11.87
N VAL A 16 5.66 -47.13 11.62
CA VAL A 16 5.37 -46.65 10.28
C VAL A 16 6.65 -46.10 9.63
N PRO A 17 7.01 -46.51 8.40
CA PRO A 17 8.19 -46.01 7.71
C PRO A 17 8.02 -44.53 7.37
N LEU A 18 8.75 -43.67 8.09
CA LEU A 18 8.59 -42.20 8.04
C LEU A 18 8.89 -41.58 6.68
N ASN A 19 9.78 -42.24 5.93
CA ASN A 19 10.28 -41.77 4.63
C ASN A 19 9.63 -42.50 3.46
N GLU A 20 8.68 -43.40 3.72
CA GLU A 20 7.88 -43.97 2.64
C GLU A 20 7.00 -42.87 2.05
N VAL A 21 7.00 -42.79 0.72
CA VAL A 21 6.20 -41.81 -0.01
C VAL A 21 4.89 -42.43 -0.47
N ASN A 22 3.80 -41.69 -0.32
CA ASN A 22 2.51 -42.09 -0.87
C ASN A 22 2.50 -42.08 -2.42
N GLU A 23 1.36 -42.39 -3.03
CA GLU A 23 1.20 -42.39 -4.50
C GLU A 23 1.51 -41.04 -5.14
N GLN A 24 1.39 -39.95 -4.38
CA GLN A 24 1.69 -38.58 -4.77
C GLN A 24 3.17 -38.19 -4.55
N GLY A 25 4.00 -39.09 -4.01
CA GLY A 25 5.40 -38.80 -3.73
C GLY A 25 5.65 -37.99 -2.45
N GLN A 26 4.69 -37.96 -1.53
CA GLN A 26 4.77 -37.24 -0.27
C GLN A 26 5.06 -38.19 0.89
N THR A 27 6.03 -37.83 1.75
CA THR A 27 6.28 -38.52 3.01
C THR A 27 5.22 -38.15 4.06
N LEU A 28 5.23 -38.85 5.19
CA LEU A 28 4.41 -38.49 6.34
C LEU A 28 4.68 -37.05 6.80
N LEU A 29 5.95 -36.63 6.81
CA LEU A 29 6.35 -35.26 7.13
C LEU A 29 5.74 -34.24 6.17
N ASN A 30 5.73 -34.54 4.87
CA ASN A 30 5.09 -33.68 3.86
C ASN A 30 3.57 -33.56 4.08
N GLY A 31 2.91 -34.62 4.56
CA GLY A 31 1.49 -34.58 4.89
C GLY A 31 1.18 -33.62 6.04
N PHE A 32 2.03 -33.56 7.06
CA PHE A 32 1.89 -32.62 8.19
C PHE A 32 2.18 -31.17 7.80
N LEU A 33 3.15 -30.96 6.91
CA LEU A 33 3.51 -29.62 6.41
C LEU A 33 2.48 -29.03 5.45
N ASN A 34 1.69 -29.88 4.77
CA ASN A 34 0.69 -29.48 3.77
C ASN A 34 -0.76 -29.54 4.29
N LEU A 35 -0.97 -29.54 5.62
CA LEU A 35 -2.33 -29.44 6.15
C LEU A 35 -2.93 -28.07 5.73
N PRO A 36 -4.13 -28.05 5.13
CA PRO A 36 -4.73 -26.82 4.60
C PRO A 36 -4.91 -25.77 5.69
N ASP A 37 -4.87 -24.48 5.28
CA ASP A 37 -4.76 -23.21 6.05
C ASP A 37 -5.83 -22.93 7.14
N GLY A 38 -6.23 -23.95 7.89
CA GLY A 38 -7.36 -23.93 8.82
C GLY A 38 -7.05 -23.66 10.29
N PRO A 39 -5.82 -23.83 10.85
CA PRO A 39 -5.63 -23.58 12.28
C PRO A 39 -4.39 -22.76 12.67
N TRP A 40 -3.72 -22.05 11.74
CA TRP A 40 -2.51 -21.29 12.08
C TRP A 40 -2.77 -20.03 12.94
N TYR A 41 -4.04 -19.64 13.10
CA TYR A 41 -4.47 -18.50 13.90
C TYR A 41 -4.62 -18.81 15.40
N ASP A 42 -4.58 -20.10 15.79
CA ASP A 42 -4.53 -20.51 17.19
C ASP A 42 -3.09 -20.87 17.58
N GLN A 43 -2.51 -20.03 18.45
CA GLN A 43 -1.15 -20.18 18.94
C GLN A 43 -0.89 -21.58 19.55
N GLY A 44 -1.89 -22.21 20.17
CA GLY A 44 -1.76 -23.54 20.76
C GLY A 44 -1.66 -24.67 19.72
N ILE A 45 -2.28 -24.50 18.55
CA ILE A 45 -2.20 -25.49 17.47
C ILE A 45 -0.84 -25.41 16.77
N CYS A 46 -0.32 -24.20 16.56
CA CYS A 46 1.02 -23.96 16.01
C CYS A 46 2.12 -24.62 16.85
N GLU A 47 2.08 -24.47 18.17
CA GLU A 47 3.09 -25.05 19.07
C GLU A 47 3.05 -26.59 19.09
N SER A 48 1.86 -27.17 19.05
CA SER A 48 1.67 -28.63 19.02
C SER A 48 2.13 -29.24 17.69
N LEU A 49 1.82 -28.59 16.56
CA LEU A 49 2.25 -29.03 15.24
C LEU A 49 3.78 -28.90 15.09
N ALA A 50 4.36 -27.82 15.62
CA ALA A 50 5.81 -27.64 15.65
C ALA A 50 6.50 -28.77 16.42
N SER A 51 6.02 -29.08 17.62
CA SER A 51 6.55 -30.17 18.45
C SER A 51 6.45 -31.52 17.75
N SER A 52 5.35 -31.73 17.02
CA SER A 52 5.05 -32.94 16.25
C SER A 52 6.00 -33.14 15.08
N VAL A 53 6.26 -32.06 14.32
CA VAL A 53 7.25 -32.03 13.23
C VAL A 53 8.66 -32.30 13.76
N THR A 54 9.05 -31.67 14.88
CA THR A 54 10.35 -31.93 15.52
C THR A 54 10.51 -33.40 15.90
N GLN A 55 9.50 -34.00 16.54
CA GLN A 55 9.56 -35.42 16.92
C GLN A 55 9.74 -36.35 15.73
N LEU A 56 9.06 -36.09 14.61
CA LEU A 56 9.21 -36.89 13.39
C LEU A 56 10.63 -36.79 12.81
N ILE A 57 11.24 -35.61 12.82
CA ILE A 57 12.63 -35.44 12.34
C ILE A 57 13.62 -36.11 13.30
N ASP A 58 13.43 -35.96 14.61
CA ASP A 58 14.29 -36.57 15.64
C ASP A 58 14.32 -38.10 15.55
N VAL A 59 13.23 -38.73 15.11
CA VAL A 59 13.15 -40.18 14.90
C VAL A 59 13.50 -40.64 13.48
N GLY A 60 14.06 -39.75 12.66
CA GLY A 60 14.67 -40.10 11.37
C GLY A 60 13.82 -39.83 10.13
N ALA A 61 12.77 -39.00 10.23
CA ALA A 61 12.12 -38.47 9.03
C ALA A 61 13.10 -37.57 8.26
N GLU A 62 13.37 -37.91 7.01
CA GLU A 62 14.29 -37.18 6.14
C GLU A 62 13.63 -35.91 5.60
N LEU A 63 14.31 -34.80 5.82
CA LEU A 63 13.93 -33.46 5.34
C LEU A 63 14.21 -33.26 3.84
N VAL A 64 14.66 -34.28 3.12
CA VAL A 64 14.97 -34.20 1.68
C VAL A 64 14.32 -35.38 0.98
N THR A 65 13.24 -35.10 0.26
CA THR A 65 12.66 -36.06 -0.68
C THR A 65 12.40 -35.34 -1.98
N ILE A 66 12.89 -35.96 -3.05
CA ILE A 66 12.74 -35.49 -4.41
C ILE A 66 11.51 -36.19 -4.95
N ASN A 67 10.52 -35.46 -5.45
CA ASN A 67 9.36 -36.13 -6.05
C ASN A 67 9.78 -36.92 -7.30
N ARG A 68 8.86 -37.72 -7.85
CA ARG A 68 9.10 -38.48 -9.09
C ARG A 68 9.49 -37.62 -10.31
N ARG A 69 9.43 -36.28 -10.21
CA ARG A 69 9.82 -35.31 -11.25
C ARG A 69 11.18 -34.64 -11.01
N GLY A 70 11.96 -35.06 -10.01
CA GLY A 70 13.27 -34.45 -9.75
C GLY A 70 13.19 -33.10 -9.03
N GLN A 71 12.00 -32.69 -8.59
CA GLN A 71 11.80 -31.38 -7.94
C GLN A 71 12.02 -31.51 -6.43
N ASN A 72 12.74 -30.54 -5.89
CA ASN A 72 12.87 -30.37 -4.45
C ASN A 72 11.52 -29.86 -3.91
N ILE A 73 10.77 -30.73 -3.24
CA ILE A 73 9.42 -30.44 -2.72
C ILE A 73 9.47 -29.42 -1.56
N HIS A 74 10.66 -29.13 -1.02
CA HIS A 74 10.83 -28.38 0.23
C HIS A 74 10.74 -26.86 0.09
N ALA A 75 10.99 -26.29 -1.09
CA ALA A 75 10.98 -24.83 -1.25
C ALA A 75 9.58 -24.25 -0.99
N ASP A 76 8.53 -24.91 -1.48
CA ASP A 76 7.16 -24.38 -1.39
C ASP A 76 6.49 -24.70 -0.05
N ALA A 77 6.83 -25.81 0.62
CA ALA A 77 6.18 -26.22 1.87
C ALA A 77 6.81 -25.60 3.14
N VAL A 78 8.12 -25.30 3.12
CA VAL A 78 8.82 -24.67 4.25
C VAL A 78 8.50 -23.18 4.36
N LEU A 79 8.17 -22.53 3.24
CA LEU A 79 7.79 -21.11 3.19
C LEU A 79 6.35 -20.84 3.67
N SER A 80 5.52 -21.88 3.81
CA SER A 80 4.13 -21.78 4.29
C SER A 80 4.01 -21.89 5.82
N LEU A 81 5.10 -22.13 6.54
CA LEU A 81 5.10 -22.25 8.01
C LEU A 81 5.25 -20.89 8.70
N PRO A 82 4.55 -20.64 9.84
CA PRO A 82 4.80 -19.45 10.65
C PRO A 82 6.24 -19.40 11.20
N PRO A 83 6.82 -18.19 11.37
CA PRO A 83 8.24 -17.99 11.75
C PRO A 83 8.82 -18.80 12.92
N PRO A 84 8.06 -19.19 13.97
CA PRO A 84 8.66 -19.90 15.12
C PRO A 84 9.10 -21.35 14.83
N ILE A 85 8.59 -21.99 13.77
CA ILE A 85 8.75 -23.45 13.56
C ILE A 85 10.04 -23.78 12.80
N TYR A 86 10.37 -23.03 11.75
CA TYR A 86 11.64 -23.20 11.00
C TYR A 86 12.87 -22.86 11.84
N LEU A 87 12.73 -21.97 12.83
CA LEU A 87 13.84 -21.50 13.66
C LEU A 87 14.39 -22.53 14.66
N ARG A 88 13.68 -23.62 14.97
CA ARG A 88 14.08 -24.52 16.08
C ARG A 88 15.03 -25.65 15.68
N HIS A 89 14.98 -26.15 14.45
CA HIS A 89 15.81 -27.29 14.03
C HIS A 89 17.26 -26.90 13.66
N THR A 90 17.49 -25.63 13.32
CA THR A 90 18.82 -25.10 12.96
C THR A 90 19.64 -24.67 14.19
N PHE A 91 19.06 -24.73 15.40
CA PHE A 91 19.59 -24.07 16.60
C PHE A 91 20.15 -24.98 17.70
N THR A 92 20.03 -26.30 17.59
CA THR A 92 20.48 -27.21 18.65
C THR A 92 22.00 -27.16 18.86
N SER A 93 22.78 -26.78 17.84
CA SER A 93 24.23 -26.54 17.97
C SER A 93 24.62 -25.10 18.38
N ILE A 94 23.66 -24.18 18.46
CA ILE A 94 23.88 -22.75 18.76
C ILE A 94 23.63 -22.45 20.25
N ILE A 95 22.72 -23.16 20.90
CA ILE A 95 22.42 -22.98 22.34
C ILE A 95 23.67 -23.25 23.20
N ASP A 96 24.46 -24.27 22.88
CA ASP A 96 25.65 -24.64 23.65
C ASP A 96 26.79 -23.60 23.59
N ILE A 97 26.80 -22.70 22.60
CA ILE A 97 27.77 -21.60 22.48
C ILE A 97 27.18 -20.28 23.02
N ALA A 98 25.85 -20.12 22.99
CA ALA A 98 25.14 -18.88 23.30
C ALA A 98 24.85 -18.66 24.80
N GLU A 99 25.05 -19.66 25.67
CA GLU A 99 24.88 -19.51 27.12
C GLU A 99 25.88 -18.54 27.77
N GLY A 100 26.86 -18.02 27.02
CA GLY A 100 27.84 -17.03 27.50
C GLY A 100 27.71 -15.58 26.98
N SER A 101 26.83 -15.25 26.02
CA SER A 101 26.90 -13.96 25.28
C SER A 101 25.66 -13.04 25.36
N PRO A 102 25.82 -11.69 25.31
CA PRO A 102 24.73 -10.71 25.40
C PRO A 102 23.68 -10.80 24.27
N LYS A 103 22.42 -10.43 24.59
CA LYS A 103 21.26 -10.55 23.69
C LYS A 103 21.39 -9.83 22.33
N SER A 104 22.16 -8.75 22.24
CA SER A 104 22.36 -8.00 20.98
C SER A 104 23.29 -8.72 19.98
N LEU A 105 24.25 -9.54 20.45
CA LEU A 105 25.09 -10.35 19.56
C LEU A 105 24.30 -11.50 18.90
N ARG A 106 23.28 -12.04 19.60
CA ARG A 106 22.48 -13.17 19.11
C ARG A 106 21.72 -12.83 17.83
N ARG A 107 21.08 -11.65 17.73
CA ARG A 107 20.26 -11.30 16.56
C ARG A 107 21.08 -11.14 15.27
N ASN A 108 22.30 -10.59 15.38
CA ASN A 108 23.18 -10.35 14.24
C ASN A 108 23.84 -11.64 13.73
N GLU A 109 24.24 -12.55 14.61
CA GLU A 109 24.82 -13.84 14.19
C GLU A 109 23.80 -14.76 13.50
N ILE A 110 22.55 -14.75 13.96
CA ILE A 110 21.45 -15.55 13.41
C ILE A 110 21.09 -15.08 12.00
N THR A 111 20.96 -13.77 11.85
CA THR A 111 20.77 -13.09 10.56
C THR A 111 21.87 -13.44 9.56
N MET A 112 23.14 -13.31 9.97
CA MET A 112 24.28 -13.53 9.09
C MET A 112 24.40 -14.99 8.63
N LYS A 113 24.04 -15.95 9.48
CA LYS A 113 24.03 -17.37 9.11
C LYS A 113 22.85 -17.72 8.19
N PHE A 114 21.68 -17.09 8.37
CA PHE A 114 20.55 -17.23 7.46
C PHE A 114 20.85 -16.66 6.06
N LEU A 115 21.49 -15.49 5.99
CA LEU A 115 22.01 -14.89 4.75
C LEU A 115 23.07 -15.79 4.07
N TYR A 116 23.91 -16.46 4.84
CA TYR A 116 24.92 -17.39 4.31
C TYR A 116 24.28 -18.65 3.69
N TYR A 117 23.26 -19.22 4.33
CA TYR A 117 22.55 -20.40 3.79
C TYR A 117 21.71 -20.09 2.55
N THR A 118 21.09 -18.91 2.50
CA THR A 118 20.40 -18.43 1.29
C THR A 118 21.39 -18.15 0.16
N ALA A 119 22.58 -17.60 0.46
CA ALA A 119 23.65 -17.38 -0.51
C ALA A 119 24.29 -18.68 -1.05
N LEU A 120 24.31 -19.78 -0.28
CA LEU A 120 24.81 -21.08 -0.75
C LEU A 120 23.94 -21.72 -1.86
N LEU A 121 22.70 -21.26 -2.00
CA LEU A 121 21.78 -21.64 -3.07
C LEU A 121 21.81 -20.67 -4.26
N CYS A 122 22.76 -19.74 -4.28
CA CYS A 122 22.90 -18.69 -5.30
C CYS A 122 24.16 -18.87 -6.16
N ASN A 123 24.33 -17.98 -7.15
CA ASN A 123 25.53 -17.89 -7.96
C ASN A 123 26.78 -17.42 -7.17
N ASP A 124 27.97 -17.55 -7.79
CA ASP A 124 29.26 -17.21 -7.19
C ASP A 124 29.36 -15.74 -6.71
N ILE A 125 28.57 -14.83 -7.29
CA ILE A 125 28.52 -13.42 -6.90
C ILE A 125 27.89 -13.30 -5.52
N CYS A 126 26.72 -13.91 -5.28
CA CYS A 126 26.08 -13.93 -3.97
C CYS A 126 26.95 -14.61 -2.91
N LEU A 127 27.66 -15.69 -3.28
CA LEU A 127 28.58 -16.36 -2.36
C LEU A 127 29.77 -15.47 -1.98
N ALA A 128 30.33 -14.72 -2.94
CA ALA A 128 31.38 -13.75 -2.68
C ALA A 128 30.90 -12.60 -1.78
N VAL A 129 29.65 -12.15 -1.97
CA VAL A 129 28.98 -11.16 -1.12
C VAL A 129 28.80 -11.66 0.31
N ALA A 130 28.28 -12.86 0.49
CA ALA A 130 28.10 -13.46 1.82
C ALA A 130 29.44 -13.63 2.56
N ARG A 131 30.53 -13.89 1.83
CA ARG A 131 31.90 -13.96 2.36
C ARG A 131 32.57 -12.60 2.57
N LYS A 132 31.95 -11.52 2.11
CA LYS A 132 32.52 -10.16 2.08
C LYS A 132 33.92 -10.11 1.44
N SER A 133 34.14 -10.87 0.36
CA SER A 133 35.43 -11.01 -0.34
C SER A 133 35.46 -10.19 -1.64
N GLU A 134 36.16 -9.04 -1.64
CA GLU A 134 36.25 -8.16 -2.83
C GLU A 134 36.88 -8.88 -4.03
N VAL A 135 37.92 -9.69 -3.77
CA VAL A 135 38.65 -10.43 -4.81
C VAL A 135 37.77 -11.49 -5.46
N ASP A 136 37.01 -12.24 -4.67
CA ASP A 136 36.12 -13.26 -5.20
C ASP A 136 34.92 -12.63 -5.91
N LEU A 137 34.43 -11.50 -5.41
CA LEU A 137 33.34 -10.75 -6.04
C LEU A 137 33.75 -10.23 -7.41
N GLN A 138 34.92 -9.59 -7.51
CA GLN A 138 35.46 -9.13 -8.78
C GLN A 138 35.73 -10.30 -9.75
N ARG A 139 36.25 -11.43 -9.25
CA ARG A 139 36.46 -12.62 -10.07
C ARG A 139 35.13 -13.18 -10.59
N ALA A 140 34.12 -13.30 -9.74
CA ALA A 140 32.79 -13.78 -10.11
C ALA A 140 32.12 -12.86 -11.13
N LEU A 141 32.23 -11.54 -10.95
CA LEU A 141 31.74 -10.53 -11.89
C LEU A 141 32.46 -10.58 -13.25
N ALA A 142 33.76 -10.87 -13.25
CA ALA A 142 34.52 -11.02 -14.50
C ALA A 142 34.12 -12.29 -15.28
N VAL A 143 33.79 -13.38 -14.58
CA VAL A 143 33.35 -14.64 -15.18
C VAL A 143 31.91 -14.55 -15.68
N SER A 144 31.02 -13.96 -14.87
CA SER A 144 29.56 -13.96 -15.10
C SER A 144 28.94 -12.57 -14.89
N PRO A 145 29.28 -11.55 -15.71
CA PRO A 145 28.78 -10.19 -15.51
C PRO A 145 27.25 -10.08 -15.64
N ARG A 146 26.61 -10.97 -16.40
CA ARG A 146 25.14 -11.01 -16.55
C ARG A 146 24.41 -11.50 -15.30
N ALA A 147 25.09 -12.23 -14.43
CA ALA A 147 24.51 -12.83 -13.23
C ALA A 147 24.35 -11.83 -12.07
N ILE A 148 24.84 -10.60 -12.24
CA ILE A 148 24.86 -9.58 -11.18
C ILE A 148 23.47 -9.21 -10.63
N ASN A 149 22.45 -9.34 -11.47
CA ASN A 149 21.04 -9.06 -11.15
C ASN A 149 20.19 -10.32 -11.05
N GLU A 150 20.81 -11.50 -11.10
CA GLU A 150 20.07 -12.74 -10.82
C GLU A 150 19.60 -12.72 -9.36
N THR A 151 18.38 -13.20 -9.17
CA THR A 151 17.77 -13.31 -7.86
C THR A 151 17.87 -14.74 -7.34
N ASN A 152 17.95 -14.86 -6.02
CA ASN A 152 17.82 -16.14 -5.34
C ASN A 152 16.34 -16.56 -5.23
N ASN A 153 16.07 -17.69 -4.58
CA ASN A 153 14.71 -18.20 -4.37
C ASN A 153 13.82 -17.29 -3.50
N MET A 154 14.42 -16.33 -2.78
CA MET A 154 13.71 -15.27 -2.04
C MET A 154 13.57 -14.00 -2.86
N SER A 155 13.83 -14.06 -4.17
CA SER A 155 13.86 -12.90 -5.07
C SER A 155 14.87 -11.80 -4.66
N GLN A 156 15.93 -12.16 -3.92
CA GLN A 156 17.01 -11.24 -3.52
C GLN A 156 18.20 -11.33 -4.49
N THR A 157 18.72 -10.19 -4.91
CA THR A 157 19.97 -10.07 -5.68
C THR A 157 21.20 -10.04 -4.77
N ALA A 158 22.39 -10.20 -5.37
CA ALA A 158 23.67 -9.98 -4.69
C ALA A 158 23.75 -8.61 -3.99
N LEU A 159 23.05 -7.60 -4.52
CA LEU A 159 23.03 -6.25 -3.96
C LEU A 159 22.23 -6.17 -2.65
N HIS A 160 21.16 -6.96 -2.48
CA HIS A 160 20.45 -7.07 -1.20
C HIS A 160 21.36 -7.66 -0.12
N LEU A 161 22.09 -8.72 -0.48
CA LEU A 161 22.99 -9.42 0.43
C LEU A 161 24.18 -8.54 0.84
N ALA A 162 24.52 -7.53 0.04
CA ALA A 162 25.65 -6.63 0.27
C ALA A 162 25.32 -5.40 1.13
N VAL A 163 24.10 -5.26 1.66
CA VAL A 163 23.69 -4.07 2.43
C VAL A 163 24.60 -3.76 3.62
N GLU A 164 25.04 -4.78 4.34
CA GLU A 164 26.00 -4.66 5.44
C GLU A 164 27.47 -4.76 4.99
N TRP A 165 27.70 -4.75 3.68
CA TRP A 165 29.03 -4.80 3.07
C TRP A 165 29.25 -3.67 2.05
N PRO A 166 29.41 -2.44 2.55
CA PRO A 166 29.93 -1.27 1.84
C PRO A 166 30.72 -1.45 0.55
N ALA A 167 31.90 -2.08 0.65
CA ALA A 167 32.82 -2.21 -0.45
C ALA A 167 32.26 -3.13 -1.54
N GLY A 168 31.63 -4.24 -1.15
CA GLY A 168 30.96 -5.14 -2.08
C GLY A 168 29.78 -4.48 -2.77
N MET A 169 28.99 -3.70 -2.05
CA MET A 169 27.87 -2.96 -2.63
C MET A 169 28.35 -1.93 -3.66
N ARG A 170 29.47 -1.24 -3.39
CA ARG A 170 30.12 -0.34 -4.37
C ARG A 170 30.58 -1.11 -5.61
N ILE A 171 31.28 -2.23 -5.44
CA ILE A 171 31.75 -3.08 -6.55
C ILE A 171 30.58 -3.57 -7.41
N LEU A 172 29.49 -4.01 -6.77
CA LEU A 172 28.28 -4.46 -7.45
C LEU A 172 27.65 -3.32 -8.26
N LEU A 173 27.45 -2.15 -7.66
CA LEU A 173 26.85 -1.00 -8.35
C LEU A 173 27.75 -0.48 -9.48
N GLU A 174 29.08 -0.49 -9.30
CA GLU A 174 30.07 -0.22 -10.35
C GLU A 174 29.99 -1.19 -11.52
N ALA A 175 29.68 -2.45 -11.24
CA ALA A 175 29.53 -3.49 -12.23
C ALA A 175 28.13 -3.55 -12.88
N GLY A 176 27.24 -2.60 -12.58
CA GLY A 176 25.90 -2.50 -13.15
C GLY A 176 24.83 -3.29 -12.39
N ALA A 177 25.04 -3.55 -11.10
CA ALA A 177 24.01 -4.13 -10.25
C ALA A 177 22.82 -3.18 -10.14
N ASP A 178 21.64 -3.75 -10.13
CA ASP A 178 20.38 -3.06 -10.23
C ASP A 178 19.83 -2.73 -8.83
N PRO A 179 19.93 -1.47 -8.34
CA PRO A 179 19.48 -1.09 -7.00
C PRO A 179 17.97 -1.20 -6.82
N ILE A 180 17.24 -1.40 -7.91
CA ILE A 180 15.81 -1.55 -8.01
C ILE A 180 15.33 -2.82 -7.35
N HIS A 181 15.97 -3.95 -7.70
CA HIS A 181 15.55 -5.25 -7.23
C HIS A 181 15.57 -5.29 -5.70
N VAL A 182 16.47 -4.49 -5.10
CA VAL A 182 16.64 -4.29 -3.65
C VAL A 182 15.43 -3.65 -2.96
N LEU A 183 14.63 -2.88 -3.69
CA LEU A 183 13.50 -2.12 -3.15
C LEU A 183 12.14 -2.76 -3.45
N GLY A 184 12.04 -3.60 -4.49
CA GLY A 184 10.77 -4.14 -4.98
C GLY A 184 10.19 -5.32 -4.21
N ASN A 185 10.91 -5.87 -3.24
CA ASN A 185 10.49 -7.06 -2.50
C ASN A 185 10.07 -6.66 -1.07
N ALA A 186 8.78 -6.33 -0.92
CA ALA A 186 8.21 -5.72 0.28
C ALA A 186 8.38 -6.55 1.58
N ASP A 187 8.63 -7.86 1.47
CA ASP A 187 8.72 -8.75 2.63
C ASP A 187 10.11 -8.83 3.28
N CYS A 188 11.14 -8.25 2.65
CA CYS A 188 12.51 -8.21 3.19
C CYS A 188 13.17 -6.86 2.82
N SER A 189 12.62 -5.76 3.34
CA SER A 189 13.20 -4.44 3.06
C SER A 189 14.64 -4.38 3.60
N LEU A 190 15.50 -3.67 2.86
CA LEU A 190 16.90 -3.40 3.17
C LEU A 190 17.15 -2.83 4.59
N LEU A 191 16.08 -2.41 5.26
CA LEU A 191 16.10 -1.71 6.54
C LEU A 191 16.24 -2.57 7.77
N ASP A 192 15.93 -3.86 7.73
CA ASP A 192 16.18 -4.72 8.88
C ASP A 192 17.68 -4.82 9.21
N TYR A 193 18.56 -4.33 8.32
CA TYR A 193 20.01 -4.51 8.37
C TYR A 193 20.86 -3.23 8.24
N SER A 194 20.29 -2.00 8.22
CA SER A 194 21.07 -0.81 7.82
C SER A 194 21.54 0.11 8.97
N HIS A 195 22.86 0.06 9.26
CA HIS A 195 23.59 1.09 10.03
C HIS A 195 24.85 1.61 9.33
N SER A 196 25.04 1.36 8.03
CA SER A 196 26.35 1.50 7.37
C SER A 196 26.60 2.85 6.65
N PRO A 197 27.68 3.61 6.97
CA PRO A 197 28.05 4.89 6.36
C PRO A 197 28.41 4.90 4.87
N ILE A 198 28.77 3.75 4.28
CA ILE A 198 29.38 3.66 2.94
C ILE A 198 28.35 3.41 1.83
N LEU A 199 27.06 3.30 2.17
CA LEU A 199 25.97 3.38 1.19
C LEU A 199 26.20 4.57 0.24
N LYS A 200 26.76 5.66 0.75
CA LYS A 200 26.99 6.95 0.09
C LYS A 200 27.76 6.93 -1.23
N ASP A 201 28.74 6.05 -1.39
CA ASP A 201 29.58 6.04 -2.60
C ASP A 201 29.08 5.03 -3.63
N ALA A 202 28.42 3.97 -3.19
CA ALA A 202 28.03 2.85 -4.01
C ALA A 202 26.85 3.20 -4.94
N ILE A 203 25.85 3.91 -4.42
CA ILE A 203 24.61 4.16 -5.18
C ILE A 203 24.81 5.28 -6.24
N ARG A 204 26.00 5.91 -6.31
CA ARG A 204 26.40 6.87 -7.37
C ARG A 204 26.52 6.24 -8.77
N ILE A 205 26.44 4.90 -8.87
CA ILE A 205 26.82 4.15 -10.07
C ILE A 205 25.72 3.20 -10.61
N GLY A 206 24.63 2.94 -9.87
CA GLY A 206 23.58 1.99 -10.29
C GLY A 206 22.52 2.53 -11.25
N GLU A 207 21.66 1.64 -11.77
CA GLU A 207 20.52 1.92 -12.68
C GLU A 207 19.16 2.10 -11.97
N ASP A 208 18.11 2.55 -12.67
CA ASP A 208 16.90 3.14 -12.06
C ASP A 208 15.66 2.24 -11.98
N CYS A 209 15.00 2.36 -10.84
CA CYS A 209 13.92 1.62 -10.19
C CYS A 209 12.67 1.31 -11.05
N ARG A 210 12.51 0.03 -11.42
CA ARG A 210 11.36 -0.61 -12.07
C ARG A 210 10.62 -1.48 -11.04
N GLY A 211 9.54 -0.94 -10.49
CA GLY A 211 8.68 -1.62 -9.53
C GLY A 211 8.27 -0.64 -8.44
N LYS A 212 6.99 -0.65 -8.04
CA LYS A 212 6.40 0.24 -7.01
C LYS A 212 7.42 0.59 -5.94
N GLN A 213 7.88 1.82 -6.01
CA GLN A 213 9.01 2.29 -5.23
C GLN A 213 8.47 2.87 -3.93
N THR A 214 8.85 2.20 -2.87
CA THR A 214 8.55 2.50 -1.49
C THR A 214 9.88 3.06 -0.96
N LEU A 215 9.97 4.39 -0.87
CA LEU A 215 11.09 5.13 -0.25
C LEU A 215 11.11 4.95 1.29
N ILE A 216 10.60 3.83 1.83
CA ILE A 216 10.87 3.43 3.21
C ILE A 216 12.35 3.09 3.24
N ALA A 217 13.11 4.10 3.62
CA ALA A 217 14.25 3.87 4.47
C ALA A 217 13.94 4.47 5.85
N GLU A 218 13.61 3.63 6.85
CA GLU A 218 13.55 4.05 8.26
C GLU A 218 14.92 4.52 8.80
N GLY A 219 15.99 4.46 7.99
CA GLY A 219 17.26 5.12 8.24
C GLY A 219 17.39 6.46 7.51
N LYS A 220 17.38 7.58 8.23
CA LYS A 220 17.63 8.95 7.70
C LYS A 220 18.80 9.00 6.71
N MET A 221 19.87 8.24 6.97
CA MET A 221 21.07 8.25 6.13
C MET A 221 20.86 7.61 4.74
N VAL A 222 20.07 6.54 4.67
CA VAL A 222 19.78 5.83 3.42
C VAL A 222 18.84 6.67 2.57
N THR A 223 17.78 7.22 3.18
CA THR A 223 16.89 8.18 2.52
C THR A 223 17.69 9.33 1.92
N ASP A 224 18.61 9.90 2.72
CA ASP A 224 19.27 11.13 2.31
C ASP A 224 20.14 10.91 1.07
N LEU A 225 20.76 9.74 1.01
CA LEU A 225 21.56 9.30 -0.11
C LEU A 225 20.73 8.99 -1.35
N VAL A 226 19.63 8.24 -1.22
CA VAL A 226 18.78 7.91 -2.39
C VAL A 226 18.31 9.20 -3.06
N VAL A 227 17.96 10.22 -2.27
CA VAL A 227 17.62 11.55 -2.77
C VAL A 227 18.77 12.19 -3.54
N ASP A 228 20.00 12.20 -3.00
CA ASP A 228 21.18 12.77 -3.68
C ASP A 228 21.46 12.11 -5.04
N LEU A 229 21.03 10.88 -5.22
CA LEU A 229 21.31 10.08 -6.41
C LEU A 229 20.25 10.24 -7.47
N VAL A 230 18.99 10.35 -7.05
CA VAL A 230 17.93 10.83 -7.93
C VAL A 230 18.32 12.20 -8.47
N ILE A 231 18.84 13.10 -7.63
CA ILE A 231 19.35 14.41 -8.04
C ILE A 231 20.52 14.27 -9.05
N ASP A 232 21.58 13.52 -8.72
CA ASP A 232 22.75 13.33 -9.59
C ASP A 232 22.36 12.73 -10.96
N ARG A 233 21.48 11.72 -10.97
CA ARG A 233 21.03 11.08 -12.21
C ARG A 233 20.25 12.04 -13.10
N ARG A 234 19.29 12.80 -12.53
CA ARG A 234 18.52 13.77 -13.32
C ARG A 234 19.40 14.93 -13.81
N GLN A 235 20.40 15.34 -13.02
CA GLN A 235 21.41 16.30 -13.45
C GLN A 235 22.23 15.77 -14.63
N ARG A 236 22.74 14.54 -14.56
CA ARG A 236 23.52 13.92 -15.65
C ARG A 236 22.69 13.70 -16.90
N LEU A 237 21.43 13.30 -16.77
CA LEU A 237 20.50 13.15 -17.89
C LEU A 237 20.28 14.49 -18.59
N ARG A 238 20.02 15.56 -17.82
CA ARG A 238 19.91 16.93 -18.33
C ARG A 238 21.18 17.34 -19.05
N ASP A 239 22.34 17.21 -18.42
CA ASP A 239 23.62 17.63 -18.99
C ASP A 239 23.98 16.87 -20.26
N LEU A 240 23.59 15.60 -20.36
CA LEU A 240 23.75 14.82 -21.58
C LEU A 240 22.82 15.34 -22.68
N ALA A 241 21.56 15.60 -22.35
CA ALA A 241 20.58 16.15 -23.28
C ALA A 241 20.98 17.54 -23.80
N THR A 242 21.32 18.47 -22.91
CA THR A 242 21.66 19.85 -23.30
C THR A 242 22.92 19.92 -24.16
N ARG A 243 23.86 19.00 -23.98
CA ARG A 243 25.09 18.93 -24.79
C ARG A 243 24.90 18.27 -26.15
N LEU A 244 24.06 17.24 -26.25
CA LEU A 244 24.05 16.35 -27.41
C LEU A 244 22.76 16.42 -28.25
N LEU A 245 21.63 16.88 -27.70
CA LEU A 245 20.41 17.02 -28.48
C LEU A 245 20.42 18.34 -29.28
N PRO A 246 19.86 18.33 -30.52
CA PRO A 246 19.61 19.57 -31.25
C PRO A 246 18.71 20.53 -30.47
N ILE A 247 18.94 21.84 -30.61
CA ILE A 247 18.14 22.88 -29.93
C ILE A 247 16.64 22.70 -30.19
N SER A 248 16.26 22.33 -31.42
CA SER A 248 14.85 22.06 -31.79
C SER A 248 14.22 20.91 -30.98
N ALA A 249 15.00 19.91 -30.58
CA ALA A 249 14.51 18.85 -29.71
C ALA A 249 14.43 19.33 -28.26
N LEU A 250 15.42 20.10 -27.79
CA LEU A 250 15.48 20.61 -26.42
C LEU A 250 14.33 21.58 -26.07
N THR A 251 13.86 22.37 -27.04
CA THR A 251 12.74 23.30 -26.85
C THR A 251 11.42 22.63 -26.47
N HIS A 252 11.27 21.31 -26.69
CA HIS A 252 10.10 20.56 -26.23
C HIS A 252 10.14 20.24 -24.73
N PHE A 253 11.33 20.25 -24.13
CA PHE A 253 11.55 19.85 -22.74
C PHE A 253 11.70 21.06 -21.83
N TYR A 254 12.41 22.08 -22.30
CA TYR A 254 12.76 23.28 -21.55
C TYR A 254 12.25 24.53 -22.27
N PRO A 255 11.64 25.50 -21.56
CA PRO A 255 11.39 26.82 -22.11
C PRO A 255 12.69 27.44 -22.66
N LEU A 256 12.58 28.19 -23.77
CA LEU A 256 13.73 28.85 -24.39
C LEU A 256 14.46 29.75 -23.39
N GLY A 257 15.73 29.45 -23.13
CA GLY A 257 16.59 30.26 -22.25
C GLY A 257 16.64 29.82 -20.79
N ASP A 258 15.95 28.72 -20.42
CA ASP A 258 15.84 28.26 -19.04
C ASP A 258 16.33 26.81 -18.86
N HIS A 259 17.39 26.44 -19.60
CA HIS A 259 17.90 25.07 -19.64
C HIS A 259 18.65 24.65 -18.36
N ASP A 260 19.14 25.63 -17.59
CA ASP A 260 19.98 25.39 -16.42
C ASP A 260 19.22 25.39 -15.09
N SER A 261 17.99 25.91 -15.06
CA SER A 261 17.26 26.14 -13.81
C SER A 261 16.53 24.92 -13.28
N PHE A 262 16.10 23.98 -14.13
CA PHE A 262 15.23 22.88 -13.70
C PHE A 262 15.81 21.50 -14.00
N LEU A 263 15.61 20.55 -13.07
CA LEU A 263 15.87 19.14 -13.33
C LEU A 263 14.66 18.51 -14.03
N PRO A 264 14.87 17.68 -15.07
CA PRO A 264 13.77 17.01 -15.75
C PRO A 264 13.16 15.98 -14.81
N ASP A 265 11.88 16.14 -14.49
CA ASP A 265 11.14 15.22 -13.63
C ASP A 265 10.02 14.52 -14.40
N GLU A 266 8.87 15.17 -14.60
CA GLU A 266 7.75 14.65 -15.40
C GLU A 266 8.20 14.25 -16.82
N LYS A 267 9.11 15.06 -17.38
CA LYS A 267 9.60 14.90 -18.74
C LYS A 267 10.83 13.99 -18.86
N ALA A 268 11.36 13.47 -17.76
CA ALA A 268 12.60 12.71 -17.77
C ALA A 268 12.54 11.53 -18.76
N SER A 269 11.46 10.75 -18.75
CA SER A 269 11.32 9.55 -19.58
C SER A 269 11.27 9.86 -21.08
N ARG A 270 10.60 10.97 -21.43
CA ARG A 270 10.56 11.48 -22.80
C ARG A 270 11.92 12.05 -23.23
N LEU A 271 12.65 12.70 -22.33
CA LEU A 271 13.99 13.21 -22.59
C LEU A 271 14.99 12.08 -22.84
N PHE A 272 14.96 11.03 -22.01
CA PHE A 272 15.74 9.82 -22.22
C PHE A 272 15.41 9.16 -23.56
N SER A 273 14.12 9.00 -23.87
CA SER A 273 13.68 8.43 -25.15
C SER A 273 14.15 9.26 -26.35
N ALA A 274 14.16 10.59 -26.22
CA ALA A 274 14.64 11.48 -27.27
C ALA A 274 16.15 11.31 -27.52
N LEU A 275 16.96 11.18 -26.47
CA LEU A 275 18.39 10.88 -26.60
C LEU A 275 18.62 9.57 -27.37
N VAL A 276 17.94 8.49 -26.96
CA VAL A 276 18.03 7.18 -27.62
C VAL A 276 17.58 7.25 -29.07
N HIS A 277 16.48 7.96 -29.36
CA HIS A 277 15.97 8.14 -30.72
C HIS A 277 16.96 8.84 -31.66
N HIS A 278 17.76 9.78 -31.14
CA HIS A 278 18.82 10.45 -31.90
C HIS A 278 20.11 9.60 -32.01
N GLY A 279 20.08 8.33 -31.62
CA GLY A 279 21.23 7.44 -31.67
C GLY A 279 22.33 7.79 -30.66
N ILE A 280 22.02 8.57 -29.63
CA ILE A 280 22.97 8.92 -28.57
C ILE A 280 23.01 7.76 -27.57
N PRO A 281 24.19 7.15 -27.33
CA PRO A 281 24.31 6.11 -26.30
C PRO A 281 24.05 6.72 -24.92
N VAL A 282 22.96 6.30 -24.28
CA VAL A 282 22.64 6.68 -22.90
C VAL A 282 22.85 5.46 -22.02
N LEU A 283 23.54 5.64 -20.89
CA LEU A 283 23.63 4.59 -19.88
C LEU A 283 22.22 4.30 -19.36
N SER A 284 21.85 3.03 -19.24
CA SER A 284 20.58 2.61 -18.61
C SER A 284 20.48 3.14 -17.17
N ALA A 285 21.61 3.50 -16.55
CA ALA A 285 21.65 4.22 -15.29
C ALA A 285 20.92 5.58 -15.24
N LEU A 286 20.69 6.18 -16.40
CA LEU A 286 19.96 7.45 -16.54
C LEU A 286 18.53 7.26 -17.06
N ASP A 287 18.09 6.03 -17.33
CA ASP A 287 16.70 5.71 -17.70
C ASP A 287 15.83 6.02 -16.50
N PRO A 288 14.88 6.96 -16.55
CA PRO A 288 14.01 7.29 -15.42
C PRO A 288 12.89 6.27 -15.19
N GLY A 289 12.82 5.21 -16.02
CA GLY A 289 11.71 4.28 -16.06
C GLY A 289 10.68 4.62 -17.14
N ARG A 290 9.84 3.63 -17.45
CA ARG A 290 8.79 3.73 -18.48
C ARG A 290 7.52 4.40 -17.97
N ASP A 291 7.24 4.27 -16.68
CA ASP A 291 6.11 4.92 -16.04
C ASP A 291 6.51 6.39 -15.86
N ARG A 292 5.76 7.31 -16.49
CA ARG A 292 6.06 8.75 -16.53
C ARG A 292 5.86 9.43 -15.17
N THR A 293 6.32 8.83 -14.07
CA THR A 293 6.08 9.34 -12.72
C THR A 293 7.10 10.41 -12.36
N THR A 294 6.63 11.53 -11.81
CA THR A 294 7.50 12.48 -11.12
C THR A 294 8.10 11.84 -9.86
N VAL A 295 9.22 12.36 -9.35
CA VAL A 295 9.81 11.91 -8.08
C VAL A 295 8.86 12.08 -6.90
N TYR A 296 7.83 12.88 -7.06
CA TYR A 296 6.79 13.15 -6.06
C TYR A 296 5.67 12.11 -6.01
N HIS A 297 5.50 11.26 -7.04
CA HIS A 297 4.52 10.14 -7.01
C HIS A 297 4.97 8.95 -6.15
N GLN A 298 6.16 9.03 -5.59
CA GLN A 298 6.68 8.02 -4.69
C GLN A 298 5.90 8.09 -3.37
N ILE A 299 5.23 7.00 -2.97
CA ILE A 299 4.15 6.92 -1.95
C ILE A 299 4.55 7.48 -0.56
N GLU A 300 5.84 7.79 -0.35
CA GLU A 300 6.44 8.00 0.96
C GLU A 300 7.43 9.17 1.01
N VAL A 301 7.28 10.09 0.07
CA VAL A 301 7.99 11.36 0.15
C VAL A 301 7.49 12.10 1.39
N SER A 302 8.28 12.10 2.46
CA SER A 302 8.05 13.02 3.60
C SER A 302 8.27 14.46 3.15
N SER A 303 7.65 15.42 3.83
CA SER A 303 7.87 16.86 3.59
C SER A 303 9.36 17.26 3.59
N ARG A 304 10.20 16.58 4.40
CA ARG A 304 11.66 16.75 4.41
C ARG A 304 12.32 16.32 3.09
N ILE A 305 11.93 15.15 2.56
CA ILE A 305 12.44 14.63 1.29
C ILE A 305 11.97 15.55 0.16
N ALA A 306 10.69 15.90 0.16
CA ALA A 306 10.06 16.78 -0.82
C ALA A 306 10.81 18.12 -0.90
N GLU A 307 11.10 18.74 0.25
CA GLU A 307 11.85 19.98 0.34
C GLU A 307 13.28 19.87 -0.18
N ARG A 308 13.94 18.72 0.00
CA ARG A 308 15.29 18.49 -0.56
C ARG A 308 15.26 18.35 -2.06
N LEU A 309 14.31 17.57 -2.61
CA LEU A 309 14.10 17.45 -4.06
C LEU A 309 13.77 18.83 -4.66
N TRP A 310 12.91 19.60 -4.00
CA TRP A 310 12.61 20.97 -4.41
C TRP A 310 13.87 21.86 -4.37
N LYS A 311 14.68 21.82 -3.31
CA LYS A 311 15.94 22.59 -3.31
C LYS A 311 16.94 22.18 -4.40
N ALA A 312 16.77 20.98 -4.95
CA ALA A 312 17.54 20.48 -6.08
C ALA A 312 16.86 20.74 -7.44
N GLU A 313 15.93 21.69 -7.51
CA GLU A 313 15.28 22.13 -8.74
C GLU A 313 14.30 21.14 -9.40
N PHE A 314 13.77 20.18 -8.63
CA PHE A 314 12.55 19.45 -9.01
C PHE A 314 11.34 20.36 -8.78
N ARG A 315 10.61 20.72 -9.85
CA ARG A 315 9.50 21.69 -9.80
C ARG A 315 8.16 21.15 -10.28
N ASP A 316 8.14 19.95 -10.86
CA ASP A 316 6.94 19.33 -11.45
C ASP A 316 6.01 18.75 -10.35
N ILE A 317 5.58 19.59 -9.41
CA ILE A 317 4.75 19.17 -8.25
C ILE A 317 3.33 18.74 -8.64
N ASP A 318 2.84 19.21 -9.78
CA ASP A 318 1.59 18.77 -10.43
C ASP A 318 1.87 18.00 -11.72
N GLY A 319 3.13 17.62 -11.98
CA GLY A 319 3.48 16.78 -13.11
C GLY A 319 2.71 15.47 -13.01
N ARG A 320 2.35 14.87 -14.14
CA ARG A 320 1.43 13.73 -14.17
C ARG A 320 2.13 12.43 -14.41
N ASP A 321 1.67 11.38 -13.74
CA ASP A 321 2.14 10.02 -14.03
C ASP A 321 1.57 9.47 -15.36
N CYS A 322 1.93 8.22 -15.66
CA CYS A 322 1.39 7.49 -16.82
C CYS A 322 -0.11 7.19 -16.75
N PHE A 323 -0.77 7.46 -15.63
CA PHE A 323 -2.22 7.35 -15.43
C PHE A 323 -2.91 8.72 -15.41
N GLY A 324 -2.15 9.79 -15.67
CA GLY A 324 -2.65 11.16 -15.65
C GLY A 324 -2.93 11.68 -14.24
N LEU A 325 -2.47 11.00 -13.20
CA LEU A 325 -2.62 11.40 -11.81
C LEU A 325 -1.52 12.39 -11.41
N THR A 326 -1.81 13.30 -10.49
CA THR A 326 -0.80 14.17 -9.87
C THR A 326 -0.27 13.54 -8.58
N PRO A 327 0.87 14.00 -8.02
CA PRO A 327 1.38 13.50 -6.75
C PRO A 327 0.37 13.56 -5.61
N LEU A 328 -0.44 14.63 -5.53
CA LEU A 328 -1.49 14.77 -4.52
C LEU A 328 -2.58 13.69 -4.66
N MET A 329 -2.87 13.21 -5.87
CA MET A 329 -3.82 12.11 -6.10
C MET A 329 -3.27 10.74 -5.66
N TYR A 330 -1.95 10.61 -5.58
CA TYR A 330 -1.26 9.35 -5.28
C TYR A 330 -0.89 9.17 -3.80
N MET A 331 -1.37 10.05 -2.92
CA MET A 331 -1.08 10.06 -1.47
C MET A 331 -1.75 8.90 -0.71
N ARG A 332 -1.42 7.66 -1.06
CA ARG A 332 -2.08 6.41 -0.64
C ARG A 332 -1.78 5.93 0.76
N SER A 333 -2.76 5.84 1.65
CA SER A 333 -2.51 5.44 3.04
C SER A 333 -2.27 3.94 3.25
N ASP A 334 -1.03 3.58 3.54
CA ASP A 334 -0.68 2.32 4.19
C ASP A 334 -1.12 2.44 5.65
N ALA A 335 -2.39 2.13 5.88
CA ALA A 335 -3.15 2.55 7.05
C ALA A 335 -2.80 1.77 8.34
N HIS A 336 -1.59 1.22 8.44
CA HIS A 336 -1.18 0.34 9.54
C HIS A 336 -0.46 1.06 10.69
N SER A 337 -0.04 2.33 10.54
CA SER A 337 0.64 3.06 11.63
C SER A 337 0.15 4.50 11.84
N LYS A 338 0.04 4.94 13.11
CA LYS A 338 -0.30 6.32 13.48
C LYS A 338 0.72 7.35 12.96
N HIS A 339 2.00 6.97 12.86
CA HIS A 339 3.04 7.85 12.32
C HIS A 339 2.80 8.15 10.83
N SER A 340 2.12 7.23 10.12
CA SER A 340 1.79 7.36 8.70
C SER A 340 0.94 8.60 8.41
N ILE A 341 -0.12 8.89 9.20
CA ILE A 341 -1.07 9.96 8.84
C ILE A 341 -0.50 11.37 8.97
N ASN A 342 0.28 11.66 10.03
CA ASN A 342 0.90 12.99 10.19
C ASN A 342 1.95 13.26 9.12
N ILE A 343 2.80 12.27 8.82
CA ILE A 343 3.83 12.41 7.78
C ILE A 343 3.19 12.76 6.44
N ARG A 344 2.05 12.14 6.14
CA ARG A 344 1.27 12.38 4.90
C ARG A 344 0.64 13.75 4.88
N LEU A 345 -0.11 14.13 5.91
CA LEU A 345 -0.77 15.42 5.98
C LEU A 345 0.25 16.57 5.99
N GLU A 346 1.40 16.40 6.63
CA GLU A 346 2.51 17.36 6.55
C GLU A 346 3.12 17.43 5.15
N CYS A 347 3.16 16.31 4.41
CA CYS A 347 3.56 16.32 3.02
C CYS A 347 2.53 17.00 2.11
N VAL A 348 1.23 16.75 2.32
CA VAL A 348 0.15 17.49 1.64
C VAL A 348 0.27 18.99 1.92
N ALA A 349 0.48 19.39 3.18
CA ALA A 349 0.72 20.79 3.54
C ALA A 349 1.91 21.36 2.77
N TRP A 350 2.98 20.57 2.63
CA TRP A 350 4.15 20.96 1.86
C TRP A 350 3.81 21.17 0.38
N PHE A 351 3.11 20.24 -0.27
CA PHE A 351 2.68 20.38 -1.67
C PHE A 351 1.83 21.64 -1.89
N LEU A 352 0.82 21.84 -1.03
CA LEU A 352 -0.05 23.02 -1.10
C LEU A 352 0.75 24.32 -0.91
N ASN A 353 1.72 24.34 0.01
CA ASN A 353 2.61 25.50 0.21
C ASN A 353 3.56 25.76 -0.97
N LYS A 354 3.86 24.74 -1.80
CA LYS A 354 4.63 24.90 -3.04
C LYS A 354 3.75 25.26 -4.24
N GLY A 355 2.43 25.34 -4.05
CA GLY A 355 1.48 25.73 -5.08
C GLY A 355 0.88 24.57 -5.87
N ALA A 356 0.92 23.35 -5.34
CA ALA A 356 0.25 22.21 -5.96
C ALA A 356 -1.25 22.48 -6.06
N ASP A 357 -1.85 22.17 -7.20
CA ASP A 357 -3.25 22.43 -7.49
C ASP A 357 -4.16 21.34 -6.92
N LEU A 358 -4.86 21.68 -5.83
CA LEU A 358 -5.84 20.79 -5.19
C LEU A 358 -7.05 20.48 -6.10
N TYR A 359 -7.26 21.28 -7.16
CA TYR A 359 -8.36 21.12 -8.11
C TYR A 359 -7.90 20.56 -9.46
N ALA A 360 -6.63 20.16 -9.58
CA ALA A 360 -6.13 19.50 -10.78
C ALA A 360 -7.00 18.27 -11.07
N LYS A 361 -7.56 18.18 -12.28
CA LYS A 361 -8.32 17.01 -12.73
C LYS A 361 -7.40 15.94 -13.26
N GLN A 362 -7.78 14.67 -13.18
CA GLN A 362 -7.03 13.59 -13.83
C GLN A 362 -6.97 13.81 -15.35
N ASP A 363 -5.81 13.57 -15.96
CA ASP A 363 -5.63 13.61 -17.41
C ASP A 363 -5.96 12.24 -18.02
N LEU A 364 -7.17 12.15 -18.56
CA LEU A 364 -7.68 10.90 -19.11
C LEU A 364 -7.04 10.54 -20.45
N ASP A 365 -6.54 11.52 -21.21
CA ASP A 365 -5.90 11.25 -22.50
C ASP A 365 -4.63 10.44 -22.30
N LEU A 366 -3.84 10.76 -21.26
CA LEU A 366 -2.66 9.98 -20.87
C LEU A 366 -3.01 8.56 -20.45
N TYR A 367 -4.11 8.37 -19.72
CA TYR A 367 -4.58 7.05 -19.29
C TYR A 367 -4.97 6.17 -20.49
N PHE A 368 -5.73 6.72 -21.45
CA PHE A 368 -6.20 5.97 -22.62
C PHE A 368 -5.07 5.59 -23.59
N GLU A 369 -3.99 6.37 -23.71
CA GLU A 369 -2.84 5.96 -24.53
C GLU A 369 -2.25 4.62 -24.11
N ARG A 370 -2.30 4.29 -22.81
CA ARG A 370 -1.84 3.01 -22.26
C ARG A 370 -2.89 1.91 -22.44
N GLU A 371 -4.14 2.17 -22.04
CA GLU A 371 -5.22 1.17 -22.05
C GLU A 371 -5.77 0.81 -23.43
N LYS A 372 -5.57 1.66 -24.46
CA LYS A 372 -5.86 1.31 -25.87
C LYS A 372 -5.22 0.00 -26.32
N ARG A 373 -4.19 -0.49 -25.61
CA ARG A 373 -3.57 -1.79 -25.89
C ARG A 373 -4.31 -2.99 -25.29
N ASP A 374 -5.17 -2.80 -24.28
CA ASP A 374 -5.81 -3.89 -23.53
C ASP A 374 -7.35 -3.87 -23.51
N ILE A 375 -8.01 -2.76 -23.84
CA ILE A 375 -9.48 -2.67 -23.65
C ILE A 375 -10.29 -2.86 -24.94
N ARG A 376 -10.84 -4.07 -25.09
CA ARG A 376 -12.00 -4.38 -25.95
C ARG A 376 -13.36 -4.23 -25.23
N SER A 377 -13.39 -3.90 -23.94
CA SER A 377 -14.62 -3.70 -23.18
C SER A 377 -15.01 -2.22 -23.17
N GLY A 378 -15.78 -1.79 -24.16
CA GLY A 378 -16.37 -0.47 -24.18
C GLY A 378 -17.30 -0.29 -22.98
N SER A 379 -16.86 0.51 -21.99
CA SER A 379 -17.65 1.28 -21.00
C SER A 379 -16.76 1.60 -19.78
N ARG A 380 -15.75 2.45 -19.98
CA ARG A 380 -15.09 3.14 -18.86
C ARG A 380 -14.97 4.60 -19.24
N GLN A 381 -16.03 5.36 -19.00
CA GLN A 381 -15.83 6.79 -18.74
C GLN A 381 -14.94 6.83 -17.49
N LEU A 382 -13.78 7.46 -17.59
CA LEU A 382 -12.97 7.73 -16.42
C LEU A 382 -13.36 9.10 -15.87
N LEU A 383 -13.17 9.23 -14.56
CA LEU A 383 -13.75 10.30 -13.76
C LEU A 383 -13.01 11.62 -13.95
N SER A 384 -13.76 12.71 -13.93
CA SER A 384 -13.20 14.07 -13.87
C SER A 384 -12.76 14.47 -12.45
N ALA A 385 -12.35 13.48 -11.65
CA ALA A 385 -12.03 13.65 -10.25
C ALA A 385 -10.79 14.54 -10.06
N THR A 386 -10.86 15.40 -9.05
CA THR A 386 -9.84 16.37 -8.68
C THR A 386 -8.89 15.81 -7.63
N SER A 387 -7.68 16.37 -7.50
CA SER A 387 -6.74 16.01 -6.44
C SER A 387 -7.37 16.08 -5.04
N LEU A 388 -8.28 17.02 -4.80
CA LEU A 388 -9.08 17.15 -3.58
C LEU A 388 -9.86 15.88 -3.28
N GLN A 389 -10.53 15.32 -4.28
CA GLN A 389 -11.42 14.17 -4.10
C GLN A 389 -10.64 12.88 -3.85
N PHE A 390 -9.53 12.69 -4.58
CA PHE A 390 -8.58 11.61 -4.31
C PHE A 390 -8.03 11.72 -2.88
N LEU A 391 -7.55 12.91 -2.50
CA LEU A 391 -7.02 13.16 -1.17
C LEU A 391 -8.08 12.91 -0.08
N ALA A 392 -9.30 13.43 -0.27
CA ALA A 392 -10.41 13.24 0.66
C ALA A 392 -10.72 11.76 0.88
N TYR A 393 -10.80 10.98 -0.19
CA TYR A 393 -11.01 9.54 -0.11
C TYR A 393 -9.89 8.82 0.67
N GLU A 394 -8.63 9.11 0.33
CA GLU A 394 -7.47 8.52 1.00
C GLU A 394 -7.37 8.92 2.47
N LEU A 395 -7.74 10.15 2.82
CA LEU A 395 -7.80 10.60 4.21
C LEU A 395 -8.86 9.84 5.01
N GLY A 396 -10.05 9.62 4.44
CA GLY A 396 -11.06 8.77 5.06
C GLY A 396 -10.55 7.36 5.35
N PHE A 397 -9.85 6.77 4.39
CA PHE A 397 -9.28 5.42 4.52
C PHE A 397 -8.20 5.38 5.62
N ALA A 398 -7.29 6.36 5.60
CA ALA A 398 -6.23 6.52 6.58
C ALA A 398 -6.78 6.64 7.99
N LEU A 399 -7.78 7.51 8.19
CA LEU A 399 -8.44 7.73 9.47
C LEU A 399 -9.12 6.44 9.97
N GLY A 400 -9.73 5.66 9.08
CA GLY A 400 -10.31 4.35 9.42
C GLY A 400 -9.25 3.37 9.91
N GLY A 401 -8.11 3.27 9.24
CA GLY A 401 -7.01 2.39 9.68
C GLY A 401 -6.37 2.83 11.00
N VAL A 402 -6.17 4.14 11.18
CA VAL A 402 -5.73 4.71 12.46
C VAL A 402 -6.70 4.34 13.58
N PHE A 403 -8.00 4.39 13.31
CA PHE A 403 -9.03 4.03 14.27
C PHE A 403 -9.01 2.53 14.61
N ILE A 404 -8.92 1.63 13.62
CA ILE A 404 -8.77 0.18 13.83
C ILE A 404 -7.56 -0.08 14.73
N TYR A 405 -6.43 0.59 14.44
CA TYR A 405 -5.24 0.51 15.27
C TYR A 405 -5.56 0.93 16.71
N ILE A 406 -6.08 2.13 16.96
CA ILE A 406 -6.43 2.63 18.31
C ILE A 406 -7.32 1.65 19.07
N SER A 407 -8.36 1.15 18.40
CA SER A 407 -9.34 0.24 18.98
C SER A 407 -8.73 -1.06 19.43
N ARG A 408 -7.74 -1.59 18.71
CA ARG A 408 -6.97 -2.78 19.12
C ARG A 408 -6.16 -2.56 20.40
N TRP A 409 -5.82 -1.31 20.73
CA TRP A 409 -4.99 -0.97 21.91
C TRP A 409 -5.81 -0.44 23.10
N ASN A 410 -7.15 -0.60 23.12
CA ASN A 410 -8.05 -0.12 24.18
C ASN A 410 -7.89 1.38 24.51
N LYS A 411 -7.54 2.21 23.51
CA LYS A 411 -7.40 3.67 23.66
C LYS A 411 -8.61 4.42 23.08
N HIS A 412 -9.82 3.96 23.38
CA HIS A 412 -11.06 4.42 22.75
C HIS A 412 -11.35 5.91 22.97
N ASP A 413 -10.76 6.53 24.00
CA ASP A 413 -11.04 7.92 24.37
C ASP A 413 -10.00 8.93 23.88
N MET A 414 -9.06 8.54 23.00
CA MET A 414 -8.06 9.49 22.49
C MET A 414 -8.65 10.34 21.36
N PRO A 415 -8.89 11.65 21.56
CA PRO A 415 -9.46 12.53 20.55
C PRO A 415 -8.55 12.63 19.32
N LEU A 416 -9.12 12.71 18.11
CA LEU A 416 -8.33 12.79 16.88
C LEU A 416 -7.39 14.02 16.90
N ARG A 417 -7.87 15.13 17.46
CA ARG A 417 -7.09 16.38 17.63
C ARG A 417 -5.80 16.21 18.43
N MET A 418 -5.74 15.23 19.33
CA MET A 418 -4.54 14.91 20.12
C MET A 418 -3.56 14.02 19.35
N MET A 419 -4.01 13.43 18.23
CA MET A 419 -3.19 12.57 17.38
C MET A 419 -2.59 13.28 16.18
N LEU A 420 -3.23 14.35 15.72
CA LEU A 420 -2.75 15.15 14.59
C LEU A 420 -1.86 16.30 15.06
N SER A 421 -0.76 16.53 14.34
CA SER A 421 0.02 17.76 14.47
C SER A 421 -0.82 18.97 14.06
N GLU A 422 -0.44 20.17 14.51
CA GLU A 422 -1.14 21.41 14.15
C GLU A 422 -1.22 21.61 12.63
N THR A 423 -0.13 21.34 11.91
CA THR A 423 -0.08 21.38 10.44
C THR A 423 -1.06 20.40 9.82
N SER A 424 -1.07 19.16 10.32
CA SER A 424 -1.98 18.11 9.82
C SER A 424 -3.44 18.46 10.04
N ARG A 425 -3.77 19.07 11.18
CA ARG A 425 -5.14 19.50 11.48
C ARG A 425 -5.62 20.57 10.50
N ARG A 426 -4.79 21.58 10.20
CA ARG A 426 -5.13 22.63 9.23
C ARG A 426 -5.37 22.10 7.83
N VAL A 427 -4.59 21.11 7.39
CA VAL A 427 -4.83 20.46 6.08
C VAL A 427 -6.15 19.70 6.10
N LEU A 428 -6.43 18.93 7.15
CA LEU A 428 -7.70 18.23 7.29
C LEU A 428 -8.88 19.21 7.28
N GLU A 429 -8.79 20.30 8.05
CA GLU A 429 -9.77 21.38 8.06
C GLU A 429 -9.95 21.99 6.66
N GLN A 430 -8.86 22.31 5.97
CA GLN A 430 -8.91 22.86 4.61
C GLN A 430 -9.65 21.92 3.65
N VAL A 431 -9.33 20.62 3.67
CA VAL A 431 -9.98 19.61 2.81
C VAL A 431 -11.45 19.45 3.17
N VAL A 432 -11.79 19.33 4.45
CA VAL A 432 -13.17 19.15 4.93
C VAL A 432 -14.04 20.38 4.61
N MET A 433 -13.47 21.58 4.75
CA MET A 433 -14.17 22.84 4.54
C MET A 433 -14.35 23.20 3.07
N ASP A 434 -13.66 22.52 2.17
CA ASP A 434 -13.84 22.70 0.72
C ASP A 434 -15.27 22.30 0.29
N ASN A 435 -15.81 23.05 -0.67
CA ASN A 435 -17.17 22.89 -1.18
C ASN A 435 -17.21 22.41 -2.63
N VAL A 436 -16.06 22.14 -3.25
CA VAL A 436 -15.99 21.52 -4.56
C VAL A 436 -16.57 20.11 -4.47
N SER A 437 -17.56 19.86 -5.32
CA SER A 437 -18.19 18.57 -5.51
C SER A 437 -17.73 17.94 -6.82
N ASP A 438 -17.86 16.61 -6.92
CA ASP A 438 -17.79 15.93 -8.21
C ASP A 438 -19.07 16.17 -9.02
N ASP A 439 -19.11 15.59 -10.22
CA ASP A 439 -20.26 15.64 -11.12
C ASP A 439 -21.25 14.47 -10.88
N CYS A 440 -21.19 13.76 -9.74
CA CYS A 440 -22.12 12.66 -9.51
C CYS A 440 -23.53 13.14 -9.15
N GLU A 441 -24.54 12.39 -9.56
CA GLU A 441 -25.96 12.68 -9.28
C GLU A 441 -26.50 11.89 -8.08
N CYS A 442 -25.61 11.40 -7.22
CA CYS A 442 -26.02 10.56 -6.10
C CYS A 442 -26.71 11.36 -5.00
N ALA A 443 -27.91 10.93 -4.60
CA ALA A 443 -28.69 11.60 -3.56
C ALA A 443 -28.01 11.65 -2.18
N CYS A 444 -26.90 10.93 -1.96
CA CYS A 444 -26.12 11.01 -0.73
C CYS A 444 -25.46 12.39 -0.48
N SER A 445 -25.39 13.25 -1.51
CA SER A 445 -24.87 14.62 -1.39
C SER A 445 -25.58 15.53 -2.40
N LYS A 446 -25.93 16.75 -1.99
CA LYS A 446 -26.58 17.71 -2.90
C LYS A 446 -25.53 18.29 -3.87
N GLY A 447 -25.74 18.07 -5.17
CA GLY A 447 -24.90 18.62 -6.24
C GLY A 447 -23.54 17.95 -6.38
N GLY A 448 -23.46 16.65 -6.09
CA GLY A 448 -22.22 15.86 -6.15
C GLY A 448 -21.56 15.62 -4.80
N CYS A 449 -20.74 14.57 -4.71
CA CYS A 449 -19.99 14.22 -3.51
C CYS A 449 -18.87 15.23 -3.29
N LYS A 450 -18.85 15.81 -2.09
CA LYS A 450 -17.81 16.75 -1.63
C LYS A 450 -16.73 16.01 -0.86
N ALA A 451 -15.63 16.70 -0.56
CA ALA A 451 -14.53 16.15 0.23
C ALA A 451 -15.00 15.50 1.55
N LEU A 452 -15.86 16.18 2.31
CA LEU A 452 -16.46 15.63 3.54
C LEU A 452 -17.18 14.29 3.27
N THR A 453 -18.03 14.25 2.24
CA THR A 453 -18.75 13.04 1.83
C THR A 453 -17.79 11.89 1.52
N LEU A 454 -16.69 12.17 0.80
CA LEU A 454 -15.71 11.16 0.40
C LEU A 454 -14.87 10.64 1.58
N ILE A 455 -14.43 11.53 2.48
CA ILE A 455 -13.75 11.14 3.72
C ILE A 455 -14.66 10.20 4.52
N THR A 456 -15.91 10.60 4.75
CA THR A 456 -16.87 9.81 5.54
C THR A 456 -17.15 8.46 4.89
N LYS A 457 -17.35 8.40 3.57
CA LYS A 457 -17.58 7.14 2.84
C LYS A 457 -16.42 6.17 2.98
N SER A 458 -15.22 6.62 2.67
CA SER A 458 -14.01 5.81 2.74
C SER A 458 -13.71 5.33 4.17
N TYR A 459 -13.94 6.20 5.17
CA TYR A 459 -13.85 5.84 6.58
C TYR A 459 -14.82 4.72 6.96
N ILE A 460 -16.12 4.86 6.63
CA ILE A 460 -17.13 3.82 6.94
C ILE A 460 -16.78 2.53 6.22
N TRP A 461 -16.36 2.60 4.96
CA TRP A 461 -15.96 1.42 4.20
C TRP A 461 -14.80 0.68 4.88
N ARG A 462 -13.76 1.39 5.31
CA ARG A 462 -12.60 0.80 5.98
C ARG A 462 -12.94 0.13 7.30
N LEU A 463 -13.89 0.66 8.05
CA LEU A 463 -14.32 0.07 9.32
C LEU A 463 -15.30 -1.10 9.17
N GLY A 464 -16.02 -1.17 8.06
CA GLY A 464 -17.14 -2.10 7.89
C GLY A 464 -18.44 -1.57 8.50
N VAL A 465 -19.56 -2.07 8.00
CA VAL A 465 -20.92 -1.58 8.33
C VAL A 465 -21.27 -1.80 9.81
N ASP A 466 -20.72 -2.85 10.43
CA ASP A 466 -20.99 -3.21 11.83
C ASP A 466 -20.24 -2.33 12.85
N TYR A 467 -19.26 -1.53 12.41
CA TYR A 467 -18.49 -0.68 13.30
C TYR A 467 -19.25 0.63 13.59
N LYS A 468 -19.77 0.64 14.83
CA LYS A 468 -20.66 1.61 15.46
C LYS A 468 -20.48 3.06 14.99
N PHE A 469 -21.53 3.60 14.38
CA PHE A 469 -21.83 5.01 14.16
C PHE A 469 -21.34 6.00 15.25
N GLN A 470 -21.37 5.59 16.53
CA GLN A 470 -20.83 6.39 17.64
C GLN A 470 -19.37 6.83 17.41
N GLN A 471 -18.57 5.99 16.76
CA GLN A 471 -17.15 6.22 16.53
C GLN A 471 -16.93 7.20 15.38
N LEU A 472 -17.72 7.07 14.32
CA LEU A 472 -17.77 8.04 13.24
C LEU A 472 -18.22 9.40 13.79
N ALA A 473 -19.29 9.42 14.58
CA ALA A 473 -19.77 10.63 15.24
C ALA A 473 -18.67 11.26 16.10
N ASN A 474 -17.95 10.49 16.93
CA ASN A 474 -16.86 11.01 17.77
C ASN A 474 -15.70 11.59 16.96
N LEU A 475 -15.29 10.91 15.87
CA LEU A 475 -14.26 11.42 14.95
C LEU A 475 -14.67 12.79 14.38
N TRP A 476 -15.92 12.88 13.94
CA TRP A 476 -16.45 14.10 13.34
C TRP A 476 -16.80 15.15 14.35
N ALA A 477 -17.10 14.84 15.60
CA ALA A 477 -17.30 15.84 16.64
C ALA A 477 -16.05 16.66 16.91
N ASP A 478 -14.93 15.97 17.10
CA ASP A 478 -13.63 16.61 17.30
C ASP A 478 -13.23 17.47 16.09
N THR A 479 -13.66 17.08 14.89
CA THR A 479 -13.33 17.74 13.63
C THR A 479 -14.36 18.82 13.27
N MET A 480 -15.63 18.64 13.61
CA MET A 480 -16.76 19.49 13.23
C MET A 480 -17.15 20.49 14.30
N ASP A 481 -16.74 20.34 15.56
CA ASP A 481 -16.71 21.48 16.51
C ASP A 481 -15.79 22.60 16.00
N ILE A 482 -14.92 22.29 15.03
CA ILE A 482 -14.08 23.25 14.30
C ILE A 482 -14.78 23.74 13.01
N CYS A 483 -15.75 22.97 12.48
CA CYS A 483 -16.35 23.23 11.17
C CYS A 483 -17.70 23.95 11.24
N ASN A 484 -18.00 24.67 10.16
CA ASN A 484 -19.19 25.49 9.97
C ASN A 484 -20.50 24.64 10.05
N PRO A 485 -21.59 25.17 10.64
CA PRO A 485 -22.91 24.53 10.67
C PRO A 485 -23.40 23.91 9.36
N LEU A 486 -23.02 24.46 8.21
CA LEU A 486 -23.38 23.94 6.88
C LEU A 486 -22.85 22.51 6.63
N LYS A 487 -21.74 22.12 7.27
CA LYS A 487 -21.13 20.79 7.12
C LYS A 487 -21.89 19.71 7.89
N TYR A 488 -22.66 20.06 8.93
CA TYR A 488 -23.53 19.12 9.62
C TYR A 488 -24.59 18.56 8.69
N SER A 489 -25.18 19.41 7.83
CA SER A 489 -26.22 19.00 6.88
C SER A 489 -25.70 17.95 5.88
N GLU A 490 -24.48 18.17 5.36
CA GLU A 490 -23.81 17.24 4.44
C GLU A 490 -23.54 15.89 5.11
N PHE A 491 -23.06 15.92 6.36
CA PHE A 491 -22.81 14.70 7.12
C PHE A 491 -24.11 13.97 7.46
N LEU A 492 -25.12 14.67 8.00
CA LEU A 492 -26.46 14.13 8.32
C LEU A 492 -27.10 13.48 7.10
N ARG A 493 -27.02 14.13 5.93
CA ARG A 493 -27.52 13.57 4.68
C ARG A 493 -26.86 12.25 4.34
N LEU A 494 -25.54 12.16 4.41
CA LEU A 494 -24.84 10.93 4.07
C LEU A 494 -25.15 9.78 5.03
N ILE A 495 -25.17 10.03 6.35
CA ILE A 495 -25.47 8.98 7.32
C ILE A 495 -26.94 8.54 7.24
N THR A 496 -27.87 9.48 7.05
CA THR A 496 -29.30 9.16 6.89
C THR A 496 -29.53 8.38 5.60
N PHE A 497 -28.90 8.80 4.49
CA PHE A 497 -28.93 8.08 3.22
C PHE A 497 -28.50 6.62 3.39
N LYS A 498 -27.41 6.39 4.14
CA LYS A 498 -26.88 5.05 4.37
C LYS A 498 -27.76 4.21 5.29
N GLU A 499 -28.29 4.78 6.36
CA GLU A 499 -29.22 4.08 7.27
C GLU A 499 -30.52 3.68 6.56
N LEU A 500 -31.03 4.50 5.64
CA LEU A 500 -32.18 4.14 4.80
C LEU A 500 -31.88 3.01 3.80
N GLY A 501 -30.63 2.57 3.67
CA GLY A 501 -30.24 1.50 2.74
C GLY A 501 -30.26 1.91 1.28
N LEU A 502 -30.23 3.22 0.98
CA LEU A 502 -30.26 3.74 -0.38
C LEU A 502 -28.99 3.37 -1.17
N THR A 503 -29.15 3.17 -2.48
CA THR A 503 -28.08 2.73 -3.37
C THR A 503 -27.21 3.90 -3.80
N HIS A 504 -25.91 3.82 -3.50
CA HIS A 504 -24.96 4.80 -4.01
C HIS A 504 -24.79 4.70 -5.53
N THR A 505 -25.17 5.76 -6.24
CA THR A 505 -24.88 5.98 -7.67
C THR A 505 -23.62 6.81 -7.91
N CYS A 506 -22.89 7.16 -6.85
CA CYS A 506 -21.64 7.91 -6.93
C CYS A 506 -20.46 7.02 -7.36
N TYR A 507 -19.38 7.68 -7.75
CA TYR A 507 -18.20 7.03 -8.33
C TYR A 507 -17.29 6.24 -7.39
N HIS A 508 -17.51 6.34 -6.08
CA HIS A 508 -16.52 5.92 -5.06
C HIS A 508 -17.04 4.85 -4.09
N HIS A 509 -18.03 4.05 -4.48
CA HIS A 509 -18.70 3.11 -3.56
C HIS A 509 -18.50 1.62 -3.88
N GLU A 510 -18.15 1.21 -5.10
CA GLU A 510 -18.07 -0.21 -5.46
C GLU A 510 -16.65 -0.78 -5.30
N HIS A 511 -16.24 -0.99 -4.06
CA HIS A 511 -15.16 -1.92 -3.76
C HIS A 511 -15.74 -3.33 -3.59
N ARG A 512 -15.67 -4.16 -4.65
CA ARG A 512 -15.90 -5.61 -4.51
C ARG A 512 -14.83 -6.17 -3.58
N ARG A 513 -15.25 -6.77 -2.45
CA ARG A 513 -14.36 -7.46 -1.49
C ARG A 513 -13.61 -8.64 -2.13
N ASP A 514 -14.06 -9.13 -3.27
CA ASP A 514 -13.67 -10.45 -3.79
C ASP A 514 -12.35 -10.48 -4.57
N ARG A 515 -11.63 -9.36 -4.72
CA ARG A 515 -10.34 -9.33 -5.42
C ARG A 515 -9.27 -8.60 -4.62
N GLU A 516 -8.50 -9.36 -3.84
CA GLU A 516 -7.33 -8.89 -3.05
C GLU A 516 -6.25 -8.14 -3.86
N TRP A 517 -6.28 -8.22 -5.20
CA TRP A 517 -5.23 -7.64 -6.06
C TRP A 517 -5.69 -6.45 -6.93
N GLU A 518 -7.00 -6.12 -6.99
CA GLU A 518 -7.52 -5.00 -7.80
C GLU A 518 -7.66 -3.67 -7.04
N TRP A 519 -7.14 -3.62 -5.81
CA TRP A 519 -7.20 -2.45 -4.92
C TRP A 519 -6.48 -1.24 -5.52
N GLU A 520 -5.55 -1.51 -6.43
CA GLU A 520 -4.71 -0.53 -7.10
C GLU A 520 -5.48 0.46 -7.98
N TYR A 521 -6.74 0.17 -8.34
CA TYR A 521 -7.57 1.01 -9.19
C TYR A 521 -8.99 1.20 -8.65
N SER A 522 -9.16 1.03 -7.35
CA SER A 522 -10.50 0.96 -6.74
C SER A 522 -11.28 2.28 -6.66
N LEU A 523 -10.61 3.42 -6.88
CA LEU A 523 -11.27 4.70 -7.16
C LEU A 523 -11.97 4.72 -8.54
N PHE A 524 -11.69 3.74 -9.40
CA PHE A 524 -12.32 3.55 -10.70
C PHE A 524 -13.42 2.48 -10.61
N SER A 525 -14.39 2.72 -9.72
CA SER A 525 -15.62 1.92 -9.70
C SER A 525 -16.33 2.00 -11.06
N ARG A 526 -17.19 1.02 -11.36
CA ARG A 526 -18.06 1.08 -12.54
C ARG A 526 -18.89 2.37 -12.46
N ILE A 527 -18.68 3.28 -13.42
CA ILE A 527 -19.61 4.39 -13.63
C ILE A 527 -20.92 3.77 -14.13
N ARG A 528 -21.99 3.97 -13.35
CA ARG A 528 -23.35 3.65 -13.79
C ARG A 528 -23.73 4.64 -14.88
N ASP A 529 -24.27 4.14 -15.99
CA ASP A 529 -24.77 5.05 -17.01
C ASP A 529 -26.03 5.77 -16.50
N GLN A 530 -26.43 6.85 -17.17
CA GLN A 530 -27.57 7.64 -16.73
C GLN A 530 -28.86 6.82 -16.64
N ALA A 531 -29.05 5.83 -17.52
CA ALA A 531 -30.27 5.02 -17.49
C ALA A 531 -30.31 4.11 -16.26
N GLU A 532 -29.18 3.54 -15.86
CA GLU A 532 -29.03 2.78 -14.61
C GLU A 532 -29.23 3.67 -13.38
N ILE A 533 -28.75 4.91 -13.40
CA ILE A 533 -28.97 5.89 -12.33
C ILE A 533 -30.46 6.25 -12.23
N ASP A 534 -31.11 6.55 -13.35
CA ASP A 534 -32.52 6.90 -13.42
C ASP A 534 -33.39 5.73 -12.92
N GLU A 535 -33.07 4.50 -13.31
CA GLU A 535 -33.77 3.29 -12.84
C GLU A 535 -33.67 3.13 -11.32
N ILE A 536 -32.48 3.29 -10.73
CA ILE A 536 -32.28 3.23 -9.28
C ILE A 536 -33.09 4.33 -8.58
N GLN A 537 -33.04 5.56 -9.09
CA GLN A 537 -33.75 6.70 -8.50
C GLN A 537 -35.27 6.54 -8.59
N ASP A 538 -35.78 5.97 -9.68
CA ASP A 538 -37.20 5.67 -9.85
C ASP A 538 -37.67 4.58 -8.89
N VAL A 539 -36.87 3.52 -8.72
CA VAL A 539 -37.15 2.43 -7.78
C VAL A 539 -37.12 2.94 -6.34
N GLU A 540 -36.13 3.76 -5.98
CA GLU A 540 -35.94 4.30 -4.62
C GLU A 540 -36.68 5.63 -4.38
N ALA A 541 -37.57 6.07 -5.29
CA ALA A 541 -38.17 7.40 -5.24
C ALA A 541 -38.94 7.70 -3.94
N ALA A 542 -39.52 6.68 -3.30
CA ALA A 542 -40.21 6.83 -2.02
C ALA A 542 -39.23 7.08 -0.87
N ASP A 543 -38.15 6.31 -0.80
CA ASP A 543 -37.12 6.44 0.22
C ASP A 543 -36.30 7.73 0.03
N LEU A 544 -36.11 8.18 -1.21
CA LEU A 544 -35.52 9.47 -1.53
C LEU A 544 -36.38 10.65 -1.05
N ARG A 545 -37.71 10.55 -1.15
CA ARG A 545 -38.60 11.56 -0.53
C ARG A 545 -38.50 11.55 0.98
N LYS A 546 -38.48 10.35 1.58
CA LYS A 546 -38.31 10.18 3.02
C LYS A 546 -36.98 10.77 3.51
N LEU A 547 -35.90 10.62 2.74
CA LEU A 547 -34.61 11.25 3.03
C LEU A 547 -34.72 12.78 3.10
N GLU A 548 -35.39 13.44 2.15
CA GLU A 548 -35.57 14.90 2.21
C GLU A 548 -36.42 15.32 3.41
N GLU A 549 -37.54 14.64 3.68
CA GLU A 549 -38.42 14.91 4.83
C GLU A 549 -37.65 14.81 6.15
N LEU A 550 -36.84 13.76 6.32
CA LEU A 550 -36.03 13.56 7.52
C LEU A 550 -34.95 14.64 7.65
N LEU A 551 -34.32 15.06 6.56
CA LEU A 551 -33.31 16.12 6.63
C LEU A 551 -33.91 17.47 6.98
N GLU A 552 -35.11 17.79 6.49
CA GLU A 552 -35.85 18.97 6.93
C GLU A 552 -36.18 18.89 8.42
N GLU A 553 -36.67 17.74 8.89
CA GLU A 553 -36.95 17.48 10.31
C GLU A 553 -35.68 17.67 11.17
N PHE A 554 -34.57 17.06 10.77
CA PHE A 554 -33.31 17.10 11.52
C PHE A 554 -32.72 18.50 11.60
N GLU A 555 -32.79 19.31 10.54
CA GLU A 555 -32.31 20.70 10.59
C GLU A 555 -33.14 21.56 11.54
N VAL A 556 -34.47 21.41 11.53
CA VAL A 556 -35.36 22.12 12.47
C VAL A 556 -35.06 21.71 13.91
N LYS A 557 -34.98 20.40 14.16
CA LYS A 557 -34.77 19.85 15.51
C LYS A 557 -33.40 20.17 16.07
N ARG A 558 -32.37 20.21 15.23
CA ARG A 558 -31.03 20.62 15.64
C ARG A 558 -31.03 22.06 16.18
N ILE A 559 -31.74 22.98 15.53
CA ILE A 559 -31.87 24.37 15.97
C ILE A 559 -32.72 24.44 17.26
N GLU A 560 -33.77 23.63 17.36
CA GLU A 560 -34.66 23.60 18.53
C GLU A 560 -33.98 23.08 19.80
N PHE A 561 -33.18 22.02 19.70
CA PHE A 561 -32.53 21.40 20.85
C PHE A 561 -31.26 22.14 21.31
N ASP A 562 -30.57 22.85 20.43
CA ASP A 562 -29.30 23.56 20.72
C ASP A 562 -28.25 22.66 21.41
N LEU A 563 -28.21 21.38 21.01
CA LEU A 563 -27.27 20.40 21.54
C LEU A 563 -25.96 20.41 20.75
N PRO A 564 -24.83 20.07 21.40
CA PRO A 564 -23.62 19.68 20.69
C PRO A 564 -23.93 18.59 19.66
N PHE A 565 -23.27 18.62 18.51
CA PHE A 565 -23.64 17.76 17.38
C PHE A 565 -23.67 16.26 17.74
N LEU A 566 -22.74 15.79 18.57
CA LEU A 566 -22.73 14.42 19.08
C LEU A 566 -23.95 14.05 19.90
N ASP A 567 -24.38 14.97 20.76
CA ASP A 567 -25.51 14.75 21.64
C ASP A 567 -26.78 14.76 20.79
N PHE A 568 -26.91 15.65 19.80
CA PHE A 568 -27.99 15.59 18.82
C PHE A 568 -28.05 14.25 18.07
N LEU A 569 -26.91 13.75 17.59
CA LEU A 569 -26.86 12.46 16.88
C LEU A 569 -27.31 11.29 17.76
N ARG A 570 -26.99 11.34 19.06
CA ARG A 570 -27.27 10.27 20.02
C ARG A 570 -28.67 10.34 20.60
N GLU A 571 -29.11 11.55 20.96
CA GLU A 571 -30.35 11.79 21.70
C GLU A 571 -31.55 11.98 20.78
N TYR A 572 -31.35 12.41 19.54
CA TYR A 572 -32.45 12.63 18.59
C TYR A 572 -32.33 11.81 17.31
N TRP A 573 -31.27 12.02 16.52
CA TRP A 573 -31.17 11.42 15.18
C TRP A 573 -31.26 9.89 15.24
N ARG A 574 -30.50 9.23 16.12
CA ARG A 574 -30.47 7.77 16.22
C ARG A 574 -31.82 7.18 16.62
N PRO A 575 -32.43 7.59 17.75
CA PRO A 575 -33.77 7.10 18.12
C PRO A 575 -34.78 7.31 16.99
N ARG A 576 -34.73 8.47 16.32
CA ARG A 576 -35.62 8.76 15.20
C ARG A 576 -35.39 7.85 14.00
N MET A 577 -34.14 7.55 13.65
CA MET A 577 -33.83 6.58 12.59
C MET A 577 -34.29 5.17 12.95
N GLU A 578 -34.16 4.75 14.22
CA GLU A 578 -34.66 3.45 14.70
C GLU A 578 -36.19 3.34 14.54
N GLU A 579 -36.94 4.42 14.84
CA GLU A 579 -38.39 4.49 14.59
C GLU A 579 -38.72 4.37 13.10
N VAL A 580 -38.05 5.14 12.24
CA VAL A 580 -38.29 5.14 10.78
C VAL A 580 -38.03 3.76 10.18
N LEU A 581 -36.95 3.10 10.58
CA LEU A 581 -36.61 1.76 10.10
C LEU A 581 -37.63 0.73 10.60
N HIS A 582 -38.13 0.89 11.83
CA HIS A 582 -39.19 0.02 12.36
C HIS A 582 -40.53 0.21 11.63
N GLU A 583 -40.91 1.46 11.30
CA GLU A 583 -42.09 1.76 10.47
C GLU A 583 -42.00 1.04 9.12
N GLY A 584 -40.84 1.08 8.45
CA GLY A 584 -40.63 0.43 7.16
C GLY A 584 -40.67 -1.11 7.22
N ASP A 585 -40.26 -1.71 8.33
CA ASP A 585 -40.32 -3.16 8.50
C ASP A 585 -41.76 -3.67 8.66
N LEU A 586 -42.63 -2.90 9.32
CA LEU A 586 -44.07 -3.21 9.42
C LEU A 586 -44.75 -3.22 8.06
N ASP A 587 -44.41 -2.27 7.18
CA ASP A 587 -44.93 -2.22 5.82
C ASP A 587 -44.46 -3.44 5.00
N LYS A 588 -43.19 -3.86 5.17
CA LYS A 588 -42.67 -5.07 4.53
C LYS A 588 -43.35 -6.35 5.02
N GLU A 589 -43.63 -6.44 6.32
CA GLU A 589 -44.39 -7.55 6.89
C GLU A 589 -45.83 -7.58 6.35
N ALA A 590 -46.49 -6.42 6.29
CA ALA A 590 -47.83 -6.30 5.70
C ALA A 590 -47.84 -6.72 4.20
N LEU A 591 -46.81 -6.36 3.44
CA LEU A 591 -46.64 -6.81 2.05
C LEU A 591 -46.46 -8.32 1.93
N ARG A 592 -45.73 -8.95 2.86
CA ARG A 592 -45.59 -10.42 2.94
C ARG A 592 -46.92 -11.09 3.27
N GLU A 593 -47.73 -10.51 4.16
CA GLU A 593 -49.04 -11.06 4.54
C GLU A 593 -50.03 -11.09 3.36
N ILE A 594 -49.94 -10.14 2.43
CA ILE A 594 -50.76 -10.13 1.20
C ILE A 594 -50.16 -10.97 0.05
N GLY A 595 -49.10 -11.74 0.32
CA GLY A 595 -48.49 -12.67 -0.64
C GLY A 595 -47.51 -12.04 -1.63
N VAL A 596 -47.02 -10.82 -1.37
CA VAL A 596 -45.97 -10.20 -2.18
C VAL A 596 -44.61 -10.66 -1.65
N THR A 597 -43.92 -11.52 -2.40
CA THR A 597 -42.56 -11.94 -2.08
C THR A 597 -41.57 -10.92 -2.63
N VAL A 598 -40.97 -10.12 -1.75
CA VAL A 598 -39.86 -9.22 -2.10
C VAL A 598 -38.57 -10.03 -2.06
N TYR A 599 -37.94 -10.26 -3.22
CA TYR A 599 -36.60 -10.84 -3.32
C TYR A 599 -35.58 -9.71 -3.28
N TYR A 600 -34.63 -9.77 -2.35
CA TYR A 600 -33.48 -8.87 -2.32
C TYR A 600 -32.27 -9.61 -2.87
N GLU A 601 -31.48 -8.92 -3.70
CA GLU A 601 -30.16 -9.37 -4.20
C GLU A 601 -29.02 -8.98 -3.25
#